data_AF-A0A1Q3AXM2-F1
#
_entry.id   AF-A0A1Q3AXM2-F1
#
_cell.length_a   1.000
_cell.length_b   1.000
_cell.length_c   1.000
_cell.angle_alpha   90.00
_cell.angle_beta   90.00
_cell.angle_gamma   90.00
#
_symmetry.space_group_name_H-M   'P 1'
#
loop_
_entity.id
_entity.type
_entity.pdbx_description
1 polymer ?
#
loop_
_entity_poly.entity_id
_entity_poly.type
_entity_poly.pdbx_seq_one_letter_code
_entity_poly.pdbx_strand_id
1 'polypeptide(L)'
;MNRYCIDCDFSACQYCCLSSASGSHRHHKILKIYRHVYTDVVSLGTMEKYIDCSQIQPYKCNKRLVVALTPLPHCGPTLNNEMSCEICKRRLAEPDQYNYCSISCKVTAFERKSSESDPPFLSNDHSSPIKEQRKKSTQPDKPKHKRKGYPRRAPLF
;
A
#
# COMPACT_ATOMS: atom_id res chain seq x y z
N MET A 1 6.26 -16.36 -4.16
CA MET A 1 5.63 -16.19 -5.50
C MET A 1 5.42 -14.72 -5.79
N ASN A 2 5.37 -14.34 -7.06
CA ASN A 2 5.03 -12.98 -7.48
C ASN A 2 3.97 -12.98 -8.60
N ARG A 3 3.08 -13.98 -8.55
CA ARG A 3 2.00 -14.18 -9.50
C ARG A 3 0.70 -14.36 -8.72
N TYR A 4 -0.34 -13.68 -9.16
CA TYR A 4 -1.67 -13.76 -8.58
C TYR A 4 -2.66 -14.10 -9.69
N CYS A 5 -3.50 -15.10 -9.45
CA CYS A 5 -4.53 -15.51 -10.39
C CYS A 5 -5.82 -14.76 -10.08
N ILE A 6 -6.28 -13.94 -11.01
CA ILE A 6 -7.54 -13.20 -10.86
C ILE A 6 -8.72 -14.17 -10.79
N ASP A 7 -8.73 -15.19 -11.66
CA ASP A 7 -9.89 -16.10 -11.77
C ASP A 7 -10.04 -17.04 -10.56
N CYS A 8 -8.99 -17.20 -9.75
CA CYS A 8 -9.00 -18.06 -8.57
C CYS A 8 -8.90 -17.28 -7.26
N ASP A 9 -8.72 -15.97 -7.33
CA ASP A 9 -8.45 -15.11 -6.17
C ASP A 9 -7.34 -15.66 -5.25
N PHE A 10 -6.26 -16.17 -5.84
CA PHE A 10 -5.19 -16.80 -5.07
C PHE A 10 -3.80 -16.61 -5.71
N SER A 11 -2.77 -16.68 -4.87
CA SER A 11 -1.39 -16.63 -5.36
C SER A 11 -1.06 -17.90 -6.17
N ALA A 12 -0.56 -17.72 -7.40
CA ALA A 12 -0.27 -18.84 -8.29
C ALA A 12 1.22 -19.19 -8.27
N CYS A 13 1.54 -20.48 -8.13
CA CYS A 13 2.90 -20.99 -8.27
C CYS A 13 3.31 -21.07 -9.75
N GLN A 14 4.61 -21.01 -10.05
CA GLN A 14 5.09 -21.14 -11.43
C GLN A 14 4.67 -22.48 -12.05
N TYR A 15 4.74 -23.57 -11.29
CA TYR A 15 4.30 -24.90 -11.73
C TYR A 15 2.79 -24.97 -11.98
N CYS A 16 2.00 -24.28 -11.16
CA CYS A 16 0.55 -24.21 -11.25
C CYS A 16 0.11 -23.44 -12.51
N CYS A 17 0.92 -22.47 -12.96
CA CYS A 17 0.72 -21.77 -14.23
C CYS A 17 1.05 -22.62 -15.47
N LEU A 18 1.86 -23.67 -15.31
CA LEU A 18 2.38 -24.50 -16.42
C LEU A 18 1.70 -25.86 -16.54
N SER A 19 1.26 -26.43 -15.41
CA SER A 19 0.66 -27.76 -15.34
C SER A 19 -0.75 -27.77 -15.91
N SER A 20 -1.15 -28.86 -16.57
CA SER A 20 -2.51 -29.14 -17.05
C SER A 20 -3.31 -30.09 -16.14
N ALA A 21 -2.72 -30.56 -15.02
CA ALA A 21 -3.44 -31.35 -14.02
C ALA A 21 -4.18 -30.43 -13.02
N SER A 22 -5.16 -30.99 -12.29
CA SER A 22 -6.06 -30.29 -11.36
C SER A 22 -5.37 -29.18 -10.57
N GLY A 23 -5.84 -27.94 -10.73
CA GLY A 23 -5.14 -26.72 -10.29
C GLY A 23 -4.34 -25.99 -11.38
N SER A 24 -4.69 -26.21 -12.66
CA SER A 24 -4.08 -25.52 -13.79
C SER A 24 -4.54 -24.07 -13.91
N HIS A 25 -3.58 -23.14 -13.95
CA HIS A 25 -3.83 -21.74 -14.29
C HIS A 25 -3.41 -21.39 -15.72
N ARG A 26 -3.26 -22.40 -16.61
CA ARG A 26 -2.73 -22.21 -17.98
C ARG A 26 -3.55 -21.22 -18.80
N HIS A 27 -4.86 -21.19 -18.58
CA HIS A 27 -5.81 -20.33 -19.29
C HIS A 27 -6.35 -19.20 -18.40
N HIS A 28 -5.82 -19.05 -17.19
CA HIS A 28 -6.30 -18.03 -16.27
C HIS A 28 -5.57 -16.71 -16.48
N LYS A 29 -6.24 -15.65 -16.04
CA LYS A 29 -5.68 -14.30 -16.00
C LYS A 29 -4.71 -14.18 -14.84
N ILE A 30 -3.42 -14.17 -15.16
CA ILE A 30 -2.35 -14.04 -14.17
C ILE A 30 -1.80 -12.62 -14.14
N LEU A 31 -1.86 -11.99 -12.98
CA LEU A 31 -1.15 -10.74 -12.68
C LEU A 31 0.25 -11.04 -12.17
N LYS A 32 1.23 -10.34 -12.73
CA LYS A 32 2.60 -10.35 -12.23
C LYS A 32 2.80 -9.17 -11.28
N ILE A 33 3.15 -9.49 -10.04
CA ILE A 33 3.47 -8.53 -8.99
C ILE A 33 5.00 -8.34 -8.99
N TYR A 34 5.44 -7.09 -8.95
CA TYR A 34 6.85 -6.73 -8.84
C TYR A 34 7.08 -6.15 -7.44
N ARG A 35 8.18 -6.54 -6.80
CA ARG A 35 8.52 -6.03 -5.47
C ARG A 35 9.69 -5.08 -5.58
N HIS A 36 9.45 -3.80 -5.30
CA HIS A 36 10.47 -2.75 -5.35
C HIS A 36 10.73 -2.18 -3.97
N VAL A 37 11.93 -2.48 -3.45
CA VAL A 37 12.55 -1.96 -2.22
C VAL A 37 11.71 -2.20 -0.96
N TYR A 38 10.45 -1.75 -0.89
CA TYR A 38 9.49 -2.04 0.18
C TYR A 38 8.01 -2.07 -0.24
N THR A 39 7.70 -2.11 -1.54
CA THR A 39 6.30 -2.07 -1.99
C THR A 39 6.05 -3.05 -3.13
N ASP A 40 4.83 -3.60 -3.14
CA ASP A 40 4.32 -4.40 -4.23
C ASP A 40 3.67 -3.48 -5.28
N VAL A 41 4.12 -3.63 -6.52
CA VAL A 41 3.66 -2.83 -7.65
C VAL A 41 3.26 -3.74 -8.81
N VAL A 42 2.40 -3.22 -9.65
CA VAL A 42 1.90 -3.91 -10.84
C VAL A 42 2.03 -3.00 -12.05
N SER A 43 2.16 -3.59 -13.23
CA SER A 43 2.20 -2.82 -14.48
C SER A 43 0.90 -2.06 -14.69
N LEU A 44 0.98 -0.75 -14.94
CA LEU A 44 -0.19 0.11 -15.14
C LEU A 44 -1.07 -0.43 -16.29
N GLY A 45 -0.49 -0.62 -17.48
CA GLY A 45 -1.26 -1.11 -18.65
C GLY A 45 -1.77 -2.54 -18.54
N THR A 46 -1.32 -3.32 -17.55
CA THR A 46 -1.95 -4.62 -17.24
C THR A 46 -3.12 -4.42 -16.31
N MET A 47 -2.97 -3.56 -15.31
CA MET A 47 -3.98 -3.31 -14.27
C MET A 47 -5.19 -2.52 -14.79
N GLU A 48 -4.98 -1.59 -15.72
CA GLU A 48 -6.04 -0.82 -16.40
C GLU A 48 -7.09 -1.70 -17.10
N LYS A 49 -6.75 -2.96 -17.42
CA LYS A 49 -7.70 -3.92 -18.03
C LYS A 49 -8.72 -4.47 -17.05
N TYR A 50 -8.47 -4.31 -15.75
CA TYR A 50 -9.23 -4.95 -14.68
C TYR A 50 -9.84 -3.94 -13.71
N ILE A 51 -9.18 -2.81 -13.47
CA ILE A 51 -9.67 -1.74 -12.60
C ILE A 51 -9.42 -0.38 -13.23
N ASP A 52 -10.28 0.59 -12.86
CA ASP A 52 -10.05 1.98 -13.19
C ASP A 52 -8.86 2.54 -12.38
N CYS A 53 -7.74 2.73 -13.07
CA CYS A 53 -6.53 3.32 -12.50
C CYS A 53 -6.49 4.86 -12.58
N SER A 54 -7.56 5.51 -13.08
CA SER A 54 -7.63 6.97 -13.10
C SER A 54 -7.47 7.55 -11.69
N GLN A 55 -6.89 8.75 -11.60
CA GLN A 55 -6.61 9.46 -10.35
C GLN A 55 -5.65 8.73 -9.38
N ILE A 56 -5.09 7.57 -9.73
CA ILE A 56 -3.99 6.93 -9.01
C ILE A 56 -2.68 7.37 -9.63
N GLN A 57 -1.77 7.92 -8.84
CA GLN A 57 -0.45 8.31 -9.30
C GLN A 57 0.35 7.10 -9.80
N PRO A 58 0.76 7.06 -11.08
CA PRO A 58 1.68 6.06 -11.58
C PRO A 58 3.13 6.41 -11.19
N TYR A 59 3.94 5.38 -11.01
CA TYR A 59 5.37 5.50 -10.75
C TYR A 59 6.16 4.94 -11.94
N LYS A 60 7.30 5.56 -12.24
CA LYS A 60 8.23 5.04 -13.23
C LYS A 60 9.21 4.08 -12.57
N CYS A 61 9.21 2.82 -13.00
CA CYS A 61 10.15 1.82 -12.52
C CYS A 61 10.74 1.04 -13.69
N ASN A 62 12.07 1.00 -13.81
CA ASN A 62 12.77 0.30 -14.90
C ASN A 62 12.21 0.65 -16.30
N LYS A 63 11.98 1.95 -16.54
CA LYS A 63 11.39 2.50 -17.78
C LYS A 63 9.94 2.06 -18.07
N ARG A 64 9.23 1.45 -17.10
CA ARG A 64 7.81 1.09 -17.20
C ARG A 64 6.98 1.90 -16.22
N LEU A 65 5.72 2.16 -16.57
CA LEU A 65 4.74 2.73 -15.65
C LEU A 65 4.13 1.61 -14.81
N VAL A 66 4.14 1.81 -13.50
CA VAL A 66 3.61 0.87 -12.51
C VAL A 66 2.72 1.62 -11.53
N VAL A 67 1.76 0.92 -10.94
CA VAL A 67 0.94 1.44 -9.83
C VAL A 67 1.24 0.64 -8.58
N ALA A 68 1.29 1.33 -7.45
CA ALA A 68 1.53 0.71 -6.14
C ALA A 68 0.24 0.10 -5.61
N LEU A 69 0.33 -1.13 -5.08
CA LEU A 69 -0.82 -1.78 -4.44
C LEU A 69 -1.14 -1.10 -3.10
N THR A 70 -0.11 -0.78 -2.32
CA THR A 70 -0.19 -0.16 -0.99
C THR A 70 0.59 1.16 -0.93
N PRO A 71 0.33 2.03 0.06
CA PRO A 71 1.02 3.30 0.17
C PRO A 71 2.52 3.07 0.41
N LEU A 72 3.36 3.83 -0.31
CA LEU A 72 4.81 3.71 -0.16
C LEU A 72 5.24 4.17 1.25
N PRO A 73 6.18 3.46 1.91
CA PRO A 73 6.57 3.71 3.30
C PRO A 73 7.36 5.01 3.50
N HIS A 74 7.89 5.61 2.43
CA HIS A 74 8.72 6.81 2.50
C HIS A 74 8.02 8.03 1.95
N CYS A 75 7.24 8.72 2.78
CA CYS A 75 6.98 10.16 2.70
C CYS A 75 6.47 10.59 4.07
N GLY A 76 7.19 11.51 4.71
CA GLY A 76 6.69 12.16 5.92
C GLY A 76 5.41 12.95 5.61
N PRO A 77 4.58 13.23 6.63
CA PRO A 77 3.43 14.11 6.47
C PRO A 77 3.89 15.46 5.90
N THR A 78 3.28 15.88 4.79
CA THR A 78 3.43 17.25 4.32
C THR A 78 2.44 18.14 5.05
N LEU A 79 2.90 19.28 5.57
CA LEU A 79 2.07 20.26 6.28
C LEU A 79 0.92 20.84 5.44
N ASN A 80 0.98 20.67 4.11
CA ASN A 80 -0.01 21.20 3.17
C ASN A 80 -0.90 20.07 2.66
N ASN A 81 -2.17 20.08 3.05
CA ASN A 81 -3.17 19.06 2.69
C ASN A 81 -3.51 19.05 1.19
N GLU A 82 -3.34 20.17 0.49
CA GLU A 82 -3.79 20.35 -0.91
C GLU A 82 -2.95 19.57 -1.94
N MET A 83 -1.72 19.17 -1.59
CA MET A 83 -0.81 18.48 -2.52
C MET A 83 -0.59 17.01 -2.13
N SER A 84 -1.60 16.40 -1.52
CA SER A 84 -1.46 15.12 -0.85
C SER A 84 -2.60 14.15 -1.16
N CYS A 85 -2.29 12.85 -1.06
CA CYS A 85 -3.24 11.76 -1.20
C CYS A 85 -4.39 11.92 -0.20
N GLU A 86 -5.63 11.78 -0.66
CA GLU A 86 -6.83 11.99 0.17
C GLU A 86 -6.83 11.11 1.44
N ILE A 87 -6.31 9.88 1.34
CA ILE A 87 -6.36 8.87 2.40
C ILE A 87 -5.14 8.90 3.34
N CYS A 88 -3.93 8.79 2.79
CA CYS A 88 -2.73 8.64 3.61
C CYS A 88 -1.91 9.94 3.77
N LYS A 89 -2.39 11.05 3.19
CA LYS A 89 -1.73 12.37 3.23
C LYS A 89 -0.29 12.37 2.70
N ARG A 90 0.06 11.37 1.89
CA ARG A 90 1.32 11.30 1.16
C ARG A 90 1.33 12.34 0.04
N ARG A 91 2.41 13.10 -0.10
CA ARG A 91 2.59 14.04 -1.21
C ARG A 91 2.45 13.36 -2.58
N LEU A 92 1.65 13.96 -3.46
CA LEU A 92 1.53 13.55 -4.85
C LEU A 92 2.46 14.38 -5.74
N ALA A 93 2.96 13.77 -6.82
CA ALA A 93 3.85 14.45 -7.76
C ALA A 93 3.09 15.46 -8.63
N GLU A 94 1.89 15.08 -9.05
CA GLU A 94 1.00 15.85 -9.93
C GLU A 94 -0.39 15.89 -9.25
N PRO A 95 -0.58 16.72 -8.21
CA PRO A 95 -1.81 16.76 -7.42
C PRO A 95 -3.03 17.23 -8.23
N ASP A 96 -2.82 17.98 -9.32
CA ASP A 96 -3.91 18.41 -10.20
C ASP A 96 -4.49 17.27 -11.06
N GLN A 97 -3.75 16.14 -11.17
CA GLN A 97 -4.13 14.98 -11.99
C GLN A 97 -4.50 13.76 -11.15
N TYR A 98 -3.94 13.63 -9.96
CA TYR A 98 -4.09 12.45 -9.12
C TYR A 98 -4.55 12.82 -7.72
N ASN A 99 -5.43 11.98 -7.16
CA ASN A 99 -5.96 12.12 -5.80
C ASN A 99 -5.44 11.02 -4.86
N TYR A 100 -4.93 9.93 -5.43
CA TYR A 100 -4.52 8.73 -4.69
C TYR A 100 -3.09 8.33 -5.03
N CYS A 101 -2.33 7.89 -4.03
CA CYS A 101 -0.96 7.42 -4.24
C CYS A 101 -0.84 5.91 -4.53
N SER A 102 -1.92 5.14 -4.31
CA SER A 102 -1.92 3.68 -4.43
C SER A 102 -3.34 3.14 -4.62
N ILE A 103 -3.46 1.90 -5.10
CA ILE A 103 -4.75 1.23 -5.29
C ILE A 103 -5.52 1.12 -3.97
N SER A 104 -4.86 0.71 -2.88
CA SER A 104 -5.54 0.62 -1.59
C SER A 104 -6.07 1.97 -1.11
N CYS A 105 -5.37 3.09 -1.38
CA CYS A 105 -5.90 4.42 -1.06
C CYS A 105 -7.17 4.75 -1.86
N LYS A 106 -7.21 4.42 -3.16
CA LYS A 106 -8.44 4.63 -3.94
C LYS A 106 -9.57 3.78 -3.38
N VAL A 107 -9.35 2.49 -3.15
CA VAL A 107 -10.37 1.57 -2.60
C VAL A 107 -10.93 2.07 -1.27
N THR A 108 -10.07 2.44 -0.31
CA THR A 108 -10.50 2.99 0.98
C THR A 108 -11.30 4.29 0.84
N ALA A 109 -10.98 5.14 -0.15
CA ALA A 109 -11.77 6.35 -0.41
C ALA A 109 -13.17 6.03 -0.94
N PHE A 110 -13.28 5.03 -1.81
CA PHE A 110 -14.58 4.56 -2.31
C PHE A 110 -15.44 3.96 -1.19
N GLU A 111 -14.86 3.12 -0.33
CA GLU A 111 -15.57 2.51 0.82
C GLU A 111 -16.13 3.56 1.79
N ARG A 112 -15.39 4.64 2.05
CA ARG A 112 -15.86 5.75 2.91
C ARG A 112 -16.99 6.56 2.28
N LYS A 113 -16.92 6.80 0.97
CA LYS A 113 -17.97 7.53 0.23
C LYS A 113 -19.28 6.76 0.22
N SER A 114 -19.25 5.42 0.11
CA SER A 114 -20.48 4.60 0.17
C SER A 114 -21.17 4.65 1.53
N SER A 115 -20.44 4.80 2.63
CA SER A 115 -21.04 4.92 3.97
C SER A 115 -21.63 6.29 4.28
N GLU A 116 -21.25 7.33 3.53
CA GLU A 116 -21.72 8.70 3.75
C GLU A 116 -23.03 8.99 3.01
N SER A 117 -23.36 8.19 1.99
CA SER A 117 -24.68 8.19 1.33
C SER A 117 -25.80 7.51 2.13
N ASP A 118 -25.47 6.81 3.21
CA ASP A 118 -26.46 6.28 4.13
C ASP A 118 -26.95 7.41 5.04
N PRO A 119 -28.28 7.65 5.13
CA PRO A 119 -28.82 8.64 6.04
C PRO A 119 -28.34 8.38 7.48
N PRO A 120 -28.00 9.42 8.26
CA PRO A 120 -27.45 9.27 9.62
C PRO A 120 -28.37 8.52 10.60
N PHE A 121 -29.64 8.28 10.24
CA PHE A 121 -30.61 7.55 11.04
C PHE A 121 -30.51 6.02 10.94
N LEU A 122 -29.73 5.45 10.02
CA LEU A 122 -29.51 4.00 9.91
C LEU A 122 -28.28 3.51 10.71
N SER A 123 -27.77 4.35 11.62
CA SER A 123 -26.81 3.92 12.63
C SER A 123 -27.48 2.88 13.54
N ASN A 124 -27.35 1.60 13.21
CA ASN A 124 -27.67 0.53 14.13
C ASN A 124 -26.73 0.66 15.33
N ASP A 125 -27.27 1.26 16.41
CA ASP A 125 -26.75 1.17 17.77
C ASP A 125 -26.77 -0.28 18.25
N HIS A 126 -25.85 -1.10 17.72
CA HIS A 126 -25.33 -2.21 18.50
C HIS A 126 -24.21 -1.67 19.38
N SER A 127 -24.64 -0.97 20.42
CA SER A 127 -23.87 -0.79 21.63
C SER A 127 -23.55 -2.18 22.20
N SER A 128 -22.31 -2.60 22.04
CA SER A 128 -21.70 -3.62 22.89
C SER A 128 -20.50 -2.98 23.60
N PRO A 129 -20.44 -3.03 24.93
CA PRO A 129 -19.57 -2.16 25.73
C PRO A 129 -18.12 -2.62 25.65
N ILE A 130 -17.25 -1.86 24.98
CA ILE A 130 -15.81 -1.99 25.17
C ILE A 130 -15.42 -1.18 26.41
N LYS A 131 -15.30 -1.91 27.51
CA LYS A 131 -14.79 -1.46 28.81
C LYS A 131 -13.47 -0.70 28.63
N GLU A 132 -13.43 0.51 29.19
CA GLU A 132 -12.18 1.17 29.55
C GLU A 132 -11.36 0.26 30.46
N GLN A 133 -10.27 -0.31 29.93
CA GLN A 133 -9.18 -0.81 30.74
C GLN A 133 -7.95 0.03 30.46
N ARG A 134 -7.81 1.05 31.30
CA ARG A 134 -6.58 1.79 31.57
C ARG A 134 -5.50 0.82 32.06
N LYS A 135 -4.75 0.20 31.15
CA LYS A 135 -3.50 -0.50 31.49
C LYS A 135 -2.32 0.46 31.36
N LYS A 136 -1.85 0.94 32.52
CA LYS A 136 -0.46 1.36 32.70
C LYS A 136 0.43 0.13 32.46
N SER A 137 1.27 0.17 31.44
CA SER A 137 2.44 -0.70 31.34
C SER A 137 3.52 0.01 30.53
N THR A 138 4.44 0.59 31.29
CA THR A 138 5.89 0.54 31.10
C THR A 138 6.43 0.61 29.65
N GLN A 139 7.04 1.75 29.35
CA GLN A 139 8.00 1.92 28.26
C GLN A 139 9.04 0.79 28.29
N PRO A 140 9.31 0.08 27.19
CA PRO A 140 10.59 -0.57 27.00
C PRO A 140 11.60 0.50 26.62
N ASP A 141 12.59 0.72 27.49
CA ASP A 141 13.74 1.58 27.26
C ASP A 141 14.38 1.27 25.89
N LYS A 142 14.43 2.26 25.02
CA LYS A 142 15.30 2.22 23.85
C LYS A 142 16.75 2.22 24.36
N PRO A 143 17.62 1.25 24.01
CA PRO A 143 19.03 1.39 24.31
C PRO A 143 19.58 2.59 23.54
N LYS A 144 19.82 3.69 24.28
CA LYS A 144 20.63 4.81 23.81
C LYS A 144 22.06 4.28 23.64
N HIS A 145 22.44 3.87 22.43
CA HIS A 145 23.85 3.71 22.09
C HIS A 145 24.52 5.08 22.21
N LYS A 146 25.07 5.38 23.40
CA LYS A 146 26.02 6.47 23.57
C LYS A 146 27.23 6.13 22.69
N ARG A 147 27.51 6.97 21.70
CA ARG A 147 28.81 6.92 21.01
C ARG A 147 29.89 7.08 22.08
N LYS A 148 30.71 6.04 22.25
CA LYS A 148 31.84 6.04 23.17
C LYS A 148 32.95 6.87 22.52
N GLY A 149 33.19 8.07 23.03
CA GLY A 149 34.42 8.82 22.79
C GLY A 149 34.36 9.93 21.74
N TYR A 150 35.26 10.90 21.93
CA TYR A 150 35.60 11.95 20.97
C TYR A 150 36.41 11.30 19.83
N PRO A 151 36.08 11.52 18.54
CA PRO A 151 36.86 10.96 17.45
C PRO A 151 38.26 11.58 17.47
N ARG A 152 39.30 10.77 17.73
CA ARG A 152 40.70 11.17 17.51
C ARG A 152 41.12 10.67 16.13
N ARG A 153 41.78 11.53 15.35
CA ARG A 153 42.39 11.15 14.07
C ARG A 153 43.61 10.26 14.34
N ALA A 154 43.84 9.28 13.46
CA ALA A 154 45.07 8.49 13.49
C ALA A 154 46.29 9.39 13.17
N PRO A 155 47.45 9.19 13.81
CA PRO A 155 48.70 9.85 13.41
C PRO A 155 49.04 9.46 11.98
N LEU A 156 49.48 10.45 11.19
CA LEU A 156 50.06 10.22 9.87
C LEU A 156 51.50 9.72 10.08
N PHE A 157 51.76 8.48 9.68
CA PHE A 157 53.11 8.00 9.39
C PHE A 157 53.29 7.98 7.88
#